data_AF-A0A2N3VZ41-F1
#
_entry.id   AF-A0A2N3VZ41-F1
#
_cell.length_a   1.000
_cell.length_b   1.000
_cell.length_c   1.000
_cell.angle_alpha   90.00
_cell.angle_beta   90.00
_cell.angle_gamma   90.00
#
_symmetry.space_group_name_H-M   'P 1'
#
loop_
_entity.id
_entity.type
_entity.pdbx_description
1 polymer ?
#
loop_
_entity_poly.entity_id
_entity_poly.type
_entity_poly.pdbx_seq_one_letter_code
_entity_poly.pdbx_strand_id
1 'polypeptide(L)'
;MLPLLALPLGRVGPRLAQGPRVAEHPRSAWTFHALDDATLPPMADAFVTGGEHPSCGICPSRRFPLGEFDVFERPCAEAPFDPVDGHRYTAAGVPVCVHPHKVGLPPGRYKTDGTPFTIELKLPDSPAALDAYLYEVMHSAAPGVLELLIEQAAEEIPRVFPQVDVLRALRRALN
;
A
#
# COMPACT_ATOMS: atom_id res chain seq x y z
N MET A 1 -26.39 -5.72 -69.26
CA MET A 1 -26.12 -7.01 -69.95
C MET A 1 -24.77 -6.86 -70.65
N LEU A 2 -23.77 -7.66 -70.26
CA LEU A 2 -22.37 -7.70 -70.77
C LEU A 2 -22.29 -8.01 -72.29
N PRO A 3 -21.12 -7.98 -73.00
CA PRO A 3 -19.70 -7.78 -72.59
C PRO A 3 -18.87 -6.90 -73.58
N LEU A 4 -17.56 -6.66 -73.35
CA LEU A 4 -16.46 -6.96 -74.30
C LEU A 4 -15.07 -6.50 -73.79
N LEU A 5 -14.19 -7.49 -73.57
CA LEU A 5 -12.76 -7.59 -73.86
C LEU A 5 -11.90 -6.32 -74.11
N ALA A 6 -10.83 -6.16 -73.33
CA ALA A 6 -9.51 -5.78 -73.85
C ALA A 6 -8.37 -6.19 -72.88
N LEU A 7 -7.25 -6.59 -73.50
CA LEU A 7 -6.07 -7.31 -73.00
C LEU A 7 -5.09 -6.47 -72.15
N PRO A 8 -4.13 -7.13 -71.47
CA PRO A 8 -3.16 -6.47 -70.58
C PRO A 8 -1.92 -5.98 -71.34
N LEU A 9 -1.34 -4.85 -70.90
CA LEU A 9 0.04 -4.50 -71.21
C LEU A 9 0.89 -4.69 -69.96
N GLY A 10 1.63 -5.80 -69.97
CA GLY A 10 2.73 -6.02 -69.06
C GLY A 10 3.85 -5.02 -69.33
N ARG A 11 4.49 -4.57 -68.26
CA ARG A 11 5.91 -4.23 -68.30
C ARG A 11 6.64 -5.08 -67.28
N VAL A 12 7.41 -6.00 -67.84
CA VAL A 12 8.46 -6.77 -67.19
C VAL A 12 9.60 -5.79 -66.89
N GLY A 13 9.89 -5.58 -65.62
CA GLY A 13 11.14 -5.01 -65.12
C GLY A 13 11.94 -6.11 -64.39
N PRO A 14 13.26 -6.21 -64.60
CA PRO A 14 14.02 -7.41 -64.28
C PRO A 14 14.38 -7.57 -62.79
N ARG A 15 14.53 -8.85 -62.44
CA ARG A 15 15.03 -9.42 -61.18
C ARG A 15 16.28 -8.73 -60.65
N LEU A 16 16.29 -8.48 -59.34
CA LEU A 16 17.52 -8.52 -58.55
C LEU A 16 17.32 -9.38 -57.29
N ALA A 17 18.12 -10.44 -57.26
CA ALA A 17 18.65 -11.24 -56.16
C ALA A 17 17.80 -11.41 -54.88
N GLN A 18 17.39 -12.66 -54.65
CA GLN A 18 17.08 -13.21 -53.34
C GLN A 18 18.37 -13.32 -52.51
N GLY A 19 18.52 -12.45 -51.52
CA GLY A 19 19.45 -12.65 -50.38
C GLY A 19 18.79 -13.50 -49.29
N PRO A 20 19.59 -14.13 -48.41
CA PRO A 20 19.14 -15.23 -47.56
C PRO A 20 18.14 -14.78 -46.48
N ARG A 21 17.17 -15.66 -46.20
CA ARG A 21 16.22 -15.54 -45.09
C ARG A 21 16.99 -15.58 -43.77
N VAL A 22 16.89 -14.50 -42.99
CA VAL A 22 17.25 -14.50 -41.57
C VAL A 22 15.96 -14.43 -40.77
N ALA A 23 15.86 -15.33 -39.81
CA ALA A 23 14.65 -15.71 -39.08
C ALA A 23 13.95 -14.55 -38.38
N GLU A 24 12.62 -14.61 -38.38
CA GLU A 24 11.72 -13.76 -37.63
C GLU A 24 11.92 -13.95 -36.11
N HIS A 25 12.05 -12.84 -35.38
CA HIS A 25 11.70 -12.75 -33.97
C HIS A 25 11.04 -11.38 -33.70
N PRO A 26 9.79 -11.33 -33.24
CA PRO A 26 9.09 -10.08 -33.00
C PRO A 26 9.55 -9.46 -31.69
N ARG A 27 10.20 -8.30 -31.75
CA ARG A 27 10.35 -7.39 -30.60
C ARG A 27 9.31 -6.28 -30.74
N SER A 28 8.34 -6.34 -29.85
CA SER A 28 7.31 -5.35 -29.57
C SER A 28 7.89 -3.94 -29.50
N ALA A 29 7.48 -3.08 -30.43
CA ALA A 29 7.67 -1.64 -30.33
C ALA A 29 6.54 -1.07 -29.48
N TRP A 30 6.78 -0.92 -28.18
CA TRP A 30 5.98 -0.03 -27.34
C TRP A 30 6.55 1.38 -27.49
N THR A 31 5.81 2.25 -28.16
CA THR A 31 6.06 3.68 -28.20
C THR A 31 5.88 4.26 -26.80
N PHE A 32 6.96 4.75 -26.19
CA PHE A 32 6.88 5.63 -25.02
C PHE A 32 6.31 6.98 -25.48
N HIS A 33 5.13 7.34 -24.98
CA HIS A 33 4.70 8.74 -25.01
C HIS A 33 5.39 9.51 -23.88
N ALA A 34 5.66 10.77 -24.21
CA ALA A 34 6.49 11.73 -23.53
C ALA A 34 6.17 11.93 -22.05
N LEU A 35 7.24 12.27 -21.32
CA LEU A 35 7.23 12.85 -19.98
C LEU A 35 6.58 14.24 -20.05
N ASP A 36 5.40 14.39 -19.46
CA ASP A 36 4.84 15.70 -19.13
C ASP A 36 4.81 15.89 -17.60
N ASP A 37 5.59 16.90 -17.20
CA ASP A 37 5.48 17.83 -16.06
C ASP A 37 5.25 17.34 -14.61
N ALA A 38 6.24 17.67 -13.76
CA ALA A 38 6.18 17.82 -12.30
C ALA A 38 5.81 16.61 -11.42
N THR A 39 6.69 15.62 -11.30
CA THR A 39 6.70 14.70 -10.14
C THR A 39 7.51 15.30 -9.00
N LEU A 40 6.91 16.20 -8.22
CA LEU A 40 7.17 16.16 -6.78
C LEU A 40 6.70 14.76 -6.30
N PRO A 41 7.44 14.06 -5.42
CA PRO A 41 6.94 12.80 -4.87
C PRO A 41 5.54 13.05 -4.31
N PRO A 42 4.57 12.14 -4.50
CA PRO A 42 3.23 12.32 -3.94
C PRO A 42 3.42 12.63 -2.46
N MET A 43 2.87 13.77 -2.00
CA MET A 43 2.80 14.09 -0.58
C MET A 43 2.15 12.87 0.07
N ALA A 44 2.92 12.10 0.83
CA ALA A 44 2.43 10.82 1.33
C ALA A 44 1.14 11.08 2.12
N ASP A 45 0.10 10.32 1.78
CA ASP A 45 -1.25 10.55 2.31
C ASP A 45 -1.25 10.44 3.83
N ALA A 46 -2.17 11.15 4.47
CA ALA A 46 -2.38 11.04 5.91
C ALA A 46 -2.52 9.56 6.30
N PHE A 47 -1.91 9.17 7.41
CA PHE A 47 -1.92 7.77 7.85
C PHE A 47 -3.33 7.21 8.05
N VAL A 48 -4.29 8.06 8.40
CA VAL A 48 -5.71 7.75 8.48
C VAL A 48 -6.47 8.62 7.47
N THR A 49 -6.98 8.01 6.41
CA THR A 49 -7.64 8.69 5.28
C THR A 49 -9.18 8.65 5.30
N GLY A 50 -9.81 8.13 6.35
CA GLY A 50 -11.28 7.95 6.41
C GLY A 50 -11.90 8.17 7.80
N GLY A 51 -13.23 8.32 7.84
CA GLY A 51 -13.99 8.49 9.08
C GLY A 51 -14.22 7.21 9.89
N GLU A 52 -14.01 6.05 9.28
CA GLU A 52 -14.28 4.74 9.90
C GLU A 52 -13.17 4.29 10.88
N HIS A 53 -11.95 4.80 10.70
CA HIS A 53 -10.85 4.48 11.61
C HIS A 53 -11.07 5.15 12.97
N PRO A 54 -10.87 4.44 14.10
CA PRO A 54 -11.20 4.93 15.45
C PRO A 54 -10.29 6.06 15.98
N SER A 55 -9.61 6.82 15.13
CA SER A 55 -8.69 7.90 15.50
C SER A 55 -9.41 9.11 16.13
N CYS A 56 -8.73 9.80 17.04
CA CYS A 56 -9.25 11.05 17.62
C CYS A 56 -9.30 12.18 16.58
N GLY A 57 -10.20 13.16 16.75
CA GLY A 57 -10.30 14.31 15.83
C GLY A 57 -9.01 15.13 15.70
N ILE A 58 -8.20 15.17 16.76
CA ILE A 58 -6.91 15.87 16.86
C ILE A 58 -5.69 14.94 16.71
N CYS A 59 -5.90 13.75 16.14
CA CYS A 59 -4.80 12.79 15.99
C CYS A 59 -3.87 13.24 14.85
N PRO A 60 -2.54 13.27 15.06
CA PRO A 60 -1.61 13.62 13.99
C PRO A 60 -1.70 12.67 12.79
N SER A 61 -2.15 11.43 12.97
CA SER A 61 -2.36 10.47 11.87
C SER A 61 -3.36 10.94 10.82
N ARG A 62 -4.24 11.90 11.14
CA ARG A 62 -5.20 12.47 10.19
C ARG A 62 -4.59 13.57 9.31
N ARG A 63 -3.36 13.99 9.62
CA ARG A 63 -2.63 15.05 8.92
C ARG A 63 -1.31 14.58 8.32
N PHE A 64 -0.66 13.64 8.97
CA PHE A 64 0.69 13.18 8.65
C PHE A 64 0.68 11.71 8.24
N PRO A 65 1.52 11.31 7.27
CA PRO A 65 1.72 9.92 6.90
C PRO A 65 2.39 9.12 8.03
N LEU A 66 2.44 7.81 7.88
CA LEU A 66 3.22 6.94 8.77
C LEU A 66 4.68 7.37 8.77
N GLY A 67 5.32 7.36 9.94
CA GLY A 67 6.70 7.80 10.09
C GLY A 67 6.88 9.32 10.21
N GLU A 68 5.84 10.12 9.99
CA GLU A 68 5.90 11.59 10.13
C GLU A 68 5.38 12.13 11.47
N PHE A 69 5.08 11.23 12.41
CA PHE A 69 4.73 11.55 13.80
C PHE A 69 5.25 10.45 14.73
N ASP A 70 5.47 10.79 16.00
CA ASP A 70 5.84 9.83 17.04
C ASP A 70 4.61 9.32 17.79
N VAL A 71 4.72 8.15 18.42
CA VAL A 71 3.68 7.59 19.29
C VAL A 71 4.26 7.41 20.68
N PHE A 72 3.71 8.13 21.66
CA PHE A 72 4.08 7.98 23.06
C PHE A 72 3.03 7.13 23.78
N GLU A 73 3.45 6.44 24.84
CA GLU A 73 2.57 5.59 25.64
C GLU A 73 1.47 6.40 26.36
N ARG A 74 1.79 7.62 26.78
CA ARG A 74 0.89 8.51 27.52
C ARG A 74 1.29 9.98 27.37
N PRO A 75 0.40 10.94 27.67
CA PRO A 75 0.78 12.35 27.79
C PRO A 75 1.96 12.57 28.74
N CYS A 76 2.95 13.35 28.33
CA CYS A 76 4.12 13.67 29.13
C CYS A 76 4.65 15.08 28.84
N ALA A 77 5.59 15.55 29.67
CA ALA A 77 6.18 16.87 29.55
C ALA A 77 7.07 17.05 28.31
N GLU A 78 7.56 15.95 27.71
CA GLU A 78 8.36 16.00 26.48
C GLU A 78 7.53 16.41 25.26
N ALA A 79 6.22 16.13 25.30
CA ALA A 79 5.28 16.48 24.24
C ALA A 79 4.02 17.15 24.84
N PRO A 80 4.15 18.42 25.31
CA PRO A 80 3.03 19.13 25.90
C PRO A 80 1.90 19.34 24.89
N PHE A 81 0.70 19.54 25.41
CA PHE A 81 -0.47 19.87 24.59
C PHE A 81 -0.39 21.35 24.18
N ASP A 82 -0.54 21.60 22.89
CA ASP A 82 -0.68 22.93 22.33
C ASP A 82 -2.17 23.30 22.27
N PRO A 83 -2.64 24.29 23.07
CA PRO A 83 -4.03 24.70 23.07
C PRO A 83 -4.45 25.47 21.82
N VAL A 84 -3.52 25.94 20.98
CA VAL A 84 -3.82 26.72 19.77
C VAL A 84 -4.43 25.82 18.71
N ASP A 85 -3.86 24.64 18.49
CA ASP A 85 -4.28 23.71 17.44
C ASP A 85 -4.78 22.36 17.96
N GLY A 86 -4.69 22.14 19.28
CA GLY A 86 -5.13 20.93 19.95
C GLY A 86 -4.22 19.71 19.76
N HIS A 87 -2.98 19.88 19.29
CA HIS A 87 -2.04 18.78 19.06
C HIS A 87 -0.97 18.71 20.16
N ARG A 88 -0.09 17.72 20.06
CA ARG A 88 1.08 17.57 20.96
C ARG A 88 2.32 17.55 20.10
N TYR A 89 3.35 18.26 20.56
CA TYR A 89 4.60 18.38 19.83
C TYR A 89 5.78 18.18 20.76
N THR A 90 6.82 17.50 20.29
CA THR A 90 8.11 17.51 20.98
C THR A 90 8.73 18.92 20.92
N ALA A 91 9.79 19.16 21.70
CA ALA A 91 10.55 20.41 21.61
C ALA A 91 11.13 20.69 20.21
N ALA A 92 11.29 19.66 19.37
CA ALA A 92 11.73 19.78 17.98
C ALA A 92 10.57 20.00 16.99
N GLY A 93 9.33 20.14 17.47
CA GLY A 93 8.14 20.32 16.62
C GLY A 93 7.62 19.03 15.99
N VAL A 94 8.07 17.86 16.45
CA VAL A 94 7.56 16.57 15.95
C VAL A 94 6.16 16.33 16.51
N PRO A 95 5.13 16.10 15.67
CA PRO A 95 3.78 15.76 16.13
C PRO A 95 3.78 14.43 16.89
N VAL A 96 2.98 14.33 17.96
CA VAL A 96 2.93 13.15 18.82
C VAL A 96 1.49 12.66 19.04
N CYS A 97 1.26 11.38 18.75
CA CYS A 97 0.07 10.66 19.23
C CYS A 97 0.36 10.06 20.61
N VAL A 98 -0.60 10.16 21.54
CA VAL A 98 -0.50 9.56 22.88
C VAL A 98 -1.48 8.40 23.08
N HIS A 99 -2.08 7.92 21.99
CA HIS A 99 -3.06 6.84 22.00
C HIS A 99 -2.63 5.73 21.02
N PRO A 100 -1.68 4.87 21.41
CA PRO A 100 -1.17 3.77 20.57
C PRO A 100 -2.28 2.92 19.95
N HIS A 101 -3.27 2.53 20.77
CA HIS A 101 -4.43 1.73 20.35
C HIS A 101 -5.35 2.44 19.34
N LYS A 102 -5.32 3.77 19.23
CA LYS A 102 -6.12 4.53 18.26
C LYS A 102 -5.47 4.68 16.91
N VAL A 103 -4.18 4.37 16.80
CA VAL A 103 -3.40 4.42 15.56
C VAL A 103 -2.88 3.04 15.15
N GLY A 104 -3.08 2.01 15.97
CA GLY A 104 -2.62 0.65 15.68
C GLY A 104 -1.09 0.50 15.68
N LEU A 105 -0.37 1.38 16.36
CA LEU A 105 1.10 1.37 16.43
C LEU A 105 1.57 1.25 17.88
N PRO A 106 2.63 0.48 18.18
CA PRO A 106 3.24 0.52 19.49
C PRO A 106 3.86 1.90 19.77
N PRO A 107 4.10 2.27 21.04
CA PRO A 107 4.89 3.45 21.36
C PRO A 107 6.27 3.39 20.69
N GLY A 108 6.67 4.47 20.02
CA GLY A 108 7.90 4.56 19.26
C GLY A 108 8.17 5.97 18.72
N ARG A 109 9.45 6.28 18.52
CA ARG A 109 9.95 7.53 17.95
C ARG A 109 10.15 7.36 16.44
N TYR A 110 9.05 7.19 15.72
CA TYR A 110 9.06 6.88 14.29
C TYR A 110 9.65 8.02 13.46
N LYS A 111 9.26 9.27 13.72
CA LYS A 111 9.84 10.43 13.04
C LYS A 111 11.17 10.82 13.63
N THR A 112 11.24 10.90 14.96
CA THR A 112 12.42 11.43 15.64
C THR A 112 13.65 10.54 15.42
N ASP A 113 13.49 9.22 15.57
CA ASP A 113 14.62 8.28 15.48
C ASP A 113 14.63 7.48 14.16
N GLY A 114 13.66 7.71 13.27
CA GLY A 114 13.49 6.88 12.07
C GLY A 114 13.17 5.43 12.44
N THR A 115 12.53 5.19 13.59
CA THR A 115 12.29 3.83 14.09
C THR A 115 11.46 3.06 13.07
N PRO A 116 11.90 1.89 12.59
CA PRO A 116 11.07 1.07 11.71
C PRO A 116 9.81 0.63 12.47
N PHE A 117 8.66 0.72 11.81
CA PHE A 117 7.42 0.19 12.36
C PHE A 117 7.40 -1.32 12.18
N THR A 118 7.76 -2.05 13.23
CA THR A 118 7.52 -3.49 13.31
C THR A 118 6.19 -3.72 14.00
N ILE A 119 5.24 -4.26 13.25
CA ILE A 119 3.97 -4.74 13.78
C ILE A 119 4.08 -6.25 13.77
N GLU A 120 3.86 -6.86 14.93
CA GLU A 120 3.97 -8.31 15.09
C GLU A 120 2.57 -8.88 15.28
N LEU A 121 2.13 -9.73 14.35
CA LEU A 121 0.91 -10.50 14.50
C LEU A 121 1.10 -11.58 15.57
N LYS A 122 0.56 -11.34 16.77
CA LYS A 122 0.59 -12.30 17.89
C LYS A 122 -0.62 -13.21 17.84
N LEU A 123 -0.50 -14.30 17.09
CA LEU A 123 -1.57 -15.30 16.99
C LEU A 123 -1.98 -15.82 18.39
N PRO A 124 -3.29 -16.03 18.63
CA PRO A 124 -3.77 -16.58 19.89
C PRO A 124 -3.30 -18.04 20.07
N ASP A 125 -3.46 -18.59 21.28
CA ASP A 125 -3.04 -19.98 21.57
C ASP A 125 -3.92 -21.05 20.91
N SER A 126 -5.08 -20.68 20.36
CA SER A 126 -6.02 -21.64 19.77
C SER A 126 -6.69 -21.12 18.49
N PRO A 127 -7.00 -22.02 17.52
CA PRO A 127 -7.74 -21.65 16.32
C PRO A 127 -9.13 -21.10 16.60
N ALA A 128 -9.77 -21.52 17.71
CA ALA A 128 -11.11 -21.09 18.06
C ALA A 128 -11.20 -19.59 18.40
N ALA A 129 -10.10 -19.00 18.88
CA ALA A 129 -10.02 -17.57 19.20
C ALA A 129 -9.60 -16.71 17.99
N LEU A 130 -9.19 -17.33 16.88
CA LEU A 130 -8.55 -16.66 15.74
C LEU A 130 -9.47 -15.66 15.04
N ASP A 131 -10.73 -16.04 14.76
CA ASP A 131 -11.67 -15.18 14.03
C ASP A 131 -11.95 -13.87 14.80
N ALA A 132 -12.15 -13.96 16.12
CA ALA A 132 -12.37 -12.79 16.97
C ALA A 132 -11.12 -11.90 17.08
N TYR A 133 -9.96 -12.51 17.24
CA TYR A 133 -8.67 -11.82 17.27
C TYR A 133 -8.40 -11.07 15.96
N LEU A 134 -8.57 -11.73 14.82
CA LEU A 134 -8.34 -11.12 13.50
C LEU A 134 -9.31 -9.96 13.26
N TYR A 135 -10.58 -10.10 13.64
CA TYR A 135 -11.53 -8.99 13.53
C TYR A 135 -11.05 -7.76 14.29
N GLU A 136 -10.65 -7.92 15.56
CA GLU A 136 -10.16 -6.80 16.40
C GLU A 136 -8.89 -6.15 15.82
N VAL A 137 -7.91 -6.97 15.44
CA VAL A 137 -6.63 -6.50 14.90
C VAL A 137 -6.84 -5.76 13.57
N MET A 138 -7.62 -6.31 12.64
CA MET A 138 -7.78 -5.74 11.31
C MET A 138 -8.64 -4.48 11.32
N HIS A 139 -9.68 -4.40 12.16
CA HIS A 139 -10.54 -3.22 12.24
C HIS A 139 -9.97 -2.07 13.07
N SER A 140 -8.97 -2.34 13.92
CA SER A 140 -8.23 -1.30 14.64
C SER A 140 -6.98 -0.82 13.90
N ALA A 141 -6.58 -1.54 12.85
CA ALA A 141 -5.43 -1.20 12.04
C ALA A 141 -5.68 0.03 11.17
N ALA A 142 -4.64 0.87 11.07
CA ALA A 142 -4.60 1.91 10.05
C ALA A 142 -4.47 1.30 8.65
N PRO A 143 -4.94 1.97 7.59
CA PRO A 143 -4.84 1.46 6.22
C PRO A 143 -3.44 0.98 5.83
N GLY A 144 -2.39 1.76 6.12
CA GLY A 144 -1.00 1.38 5.82
C GLY A 144 -0.44 0.23 6.69
N VAL A 145 -1.12 -0.11 7.78
CA VAL A 145 -0.77 -1.22 8.68
C VAL A 145 -1.54 -2.49 8.30
N LEU A 146 -2.76 -2.34 7.80
CA LEU A 146 -3.65 -3.43 7.45
C LEU A 146 -3.02 -4.35 6.39
N GLU A 147 -2.38 -3.78 5.37
CA GLU A 147 -1.70 -4.55 4.32
C GLU A 147 -0.61 -5.46 4.91
N LEU A 148 0.25 -4.94 5.80
CA LEU A 148 1.30 -5.69 6.46
C LEU A 148 0.75 -6.80 7.37
N LEU A 149 -0.35 -6.52 8.08
CA LEU A 149 -1.01 -7.52 8.93
C LEU A 149 -1.63 -8.65 8.11
N ILE A 150 -2.19 -8.34 6.92
CA ILE A 150 -2.72 -9.35 6.00
C ILE A 150 -1.58 -10.25 5.49
N GLU A 151 -0.45 -9.68 5.11
CA GLU A 151 0.74 -10.43 4.67
C GLU A 151 1.24 -11.37 5.77
N GLN A 152 1.44 -10.85 6.99
CA GLN A 152 1.86 -11.67 8.12
C GLN A 152 0.84 -12.77 8.45
N ALA A 153 -0.46 -12.47 8.40
CA ALA A 153 -1.50 -13.45 8.66
C ALA A 153 -1.48 -14.57 7.62
N ALA A 154 -1.25 -14.24 6.35
CA ALA A 154 -1.13 -15.22 5.27
C ALA A 154 0.06 -16.18 5.44
N GLU A 155 1.15 -15.72 6.05
CA GLU A 155 2.35 -16.51 6.33
C GLU A 155 2.24 -17.32 7.63
N GLU A 156 1.82 -16.68 8.71
CA GLU A 156 1.90 -17.24 10.06
C GLU A 156 0.74 -18.19 10.40
N ILE A 157 -0.48 -17.91 9.92
CA ILE A 157 -1.65 -18.74 10.23
C ILE A 157 -1.47 -20.17 9.71
N PRO A 158 -1.05 -20.44 8.46
CA PRO A 158 -0.82 -21.81 8.00
C PRO A 158 0.31 -22.52 8.76
N ARG A 159 1.29 -21.77 9.30
CA ARG A 159 2.42 -22.31 10.06
C ARG A 159 1.98 -22.77 11.46
N VAL A 160 1.17 -21.95 12.15
CA VAL A 160 0.72 -22.21 13.54
C VAL A 160 -0.56 -23.06 13.57
N PHE A 161 -1.45 -22.87 12.60
CA PHE A 161 -2.72 -23.58 12.47
C PHE A 161 -2.90 -24.19 11.07
N PRO A 162 -2.20 -25.29 10.74
CA PRO A 162 -2.23 -25.89 9.41
C PRO A 162 -3.62 -26.31 8.91
N GLN A 163 -4.58 -26.49 9.81
CA GLN A 163 -5.96 -26.86 9.52
C GLN A 163 -6.88 -25.67 9.17
N VAL A 164 -6.41 -24.43 9.35
CA VAL A 164 -7.21 -23.23 9.10
C VAL A 164 -7.12 -22.81 7.64
N ASP A 165 -8.27 -22.59 7.00
CA ASP A 165 -8.35 -21.90 5.72
C ASP A 165 -8.14 -20.39 5.95
N VAL A 166 -6.90 -19.93 5.74
CA VAL A 166 -6.48 -18.56 6.01
C VAL A 166 -7.28 -17.53 5.20
N LEU A 167 -7.61 -17.83 3.94
CA LEU A 167 -8.37 -16.91 3.09
C LEU A 167 -9.80 -16.76 3.61
N ARG A 168 -10.40 -17.86 4.08
CA ARG A 168 -11.73 -17.80 4.71
C ARG A 168 -11.71 -17.05 6.03
N ALA A 169 -10.69 -17.23 6.85
CA ALA A 169 -10.53 -16.49 8.11
C ALA A 169 -10.37 -14.98 7.86
N LEU A 170 -9.47 -14.58 6.96
CA LEU A 170 -9.26 -13.17 6.59
C LEU A 170 -10.52 -12.53 5.99
N ARG A 171 -11.25 -13.25 5.13
CA ARG A 171 -12.54 -12.75 4.61
C ARG A 171 -13.57 -12.50 5.70
N ARG A 172 -13.63 -13.34 6.73
CA ARG A 172 -14.56 -13.11 7.86
C ARG A 172 -14.14 -11.92 8.71
N ALA A 173 -12.84 -11.70 8.83
CA ALA A 173 -12.30 -10.62 9.65
C ALA A 173 -12.39 -9.22 8.99
N LEU A 174 -12.63 -9.15 7.67
CA LEU A 174 -12.66 -7.89 6.90
C LEU A 174 -14.06 -7.53 6.37
N ASN A 175 -15.08 -8.35 6.64
CA ASN A 175 -16.48 -8.10 6.29
C ASN A 175 -17.30 -7.88 7.55
#